data_AF-A0A7S2N910-F1
#
_entry.id   AF-A0A7S2N910-F1
#
_cell.length_a   1.000
_cell.length_b   1.000
_cell.length_c   1.000
_cell.angle_alpha   90.00
_cell.angle_beta   90.00
_cell.angle_gamma   90.00
#
_symmetry.space_group_name_H-M   'P 1'
#
loop_
_entity.id
_entity.type
_entity.pdbx_description
1 polymer ?
#
loop_
_entity_poly.entity_id
_entity_poly.type
_entity_poly.pdbx_seq_one_letter_code
_entity_poly.pdbx_strand_id
1 'polypeptide(L)'
;VIPLDKQYVPVVRNGATVAHKTAYFGEVFVGRPDAQPFTVLFDTGSGHFILPSAACGSDACAKHRRYDRAASASAQDINHDGGAVGAEDGERDEVSVVYGTGEVLGHFVREQIC
;
A
#
# COMPACT_ATOMS: atom_id res chain seq x y z
N VAL A 1 7.17 18.21 0.35
CA VAL A 1 6.93 17.95 -1.09
C VAL A 1 7.68 16.67 -1.43
N ILE A 2 7.01 15.67 -2.01
CA ILE A 2 7.62 14.38 -2.37
C ILE A 2 8.10 14.46 -3.82
N PRO A 3 9.40 14.30 -4.12
CA PRO A 3 9.87 14.22 -5.50
C PRO A 3 9.37 12.91 -6.13
N LEU A 4 8.87 12.99 -7.37
CA LEU A 4 8.34 11.83 -8.08
C LEU A 4 9.21 11.48 -9.28
N ASP A 5 9.56 10.21 -9.37
CA ASP A 5 10.25 9.60 -10.50
C ASP A 5 9.24 9.07 -11.52
N LYS A 6 9.31 9.62 -12.73
CA LYS A 6 8.47 9.21 -13.86
C LYS A 6 9.13 8.05 -14.60
N GLN A 7 8.48 6.89 -14.63
CA GLN A 7 8.91 5.72 -15.38
C GLN A 7 7.99 5.45 -16.58
N TYR A 8 8.58 5.07 -17.71
CA TYR A 8 7.86 4.65 -18.92
C TYR A 8 7.93 3.13 -19.05
N VAL A 9 6.77 2.49 -19.12
CA VAL A 9 6.63 1.03 -19.29
C VAL A 9 6.09 0.77 -20.69
N PRO A 10 6.87 0.13 -21.59
CA PRO A 10 6.42 -0.12 -22.95
C PRO A 10 5.27 -1.14 -22.97
N VAL A 11 4.24 -0.83 -23.75
CA VAL A 11 3.14 -1.74 -24.07
C VAL A 11 3.44 -2.37 -25.42
N VAL A 12 3.78 -3.66 -25.40
CA VAL A 12 4.16 -4.41 -26.60
C VAL A 12 2.97 -5.22 -27.11
N ARG A 13 2.66 -5.11 -28.41
CA ARG A 13 1.66 -5.91 -29.11
C ARG A 13 2.27 -6.44 -30.41
N ASN A 14 2.21 -7.75 -30.61
CA ASN A 14 2.81 -8.43 -31.77
C ASN A 14 4.30 -8.08 -31.98
N GLY A 15 5.07 -7.93 -30.89
CA GLY A 15 6.50 -7.57 -30.95
C GLY A 15 6.80 -6.10 -31.23
N ALA A 16 5.79 -5.26 -31.48
CA ALA A 16 5.95 -3.81 -31.64
C ALA A 16 5.49 -3.07 -30.38
N THR A 17 6.23 -2.04 -29.96
CA THR A 17 5.77 -1.13 -28.90
C THR A 17 4.69 -0.22 -29.47
N VAL A 18 3.46 -0.33 -28.95
CA VAL A 18 2.29 0.43 -29.45
C VAL A 18 1.93 1.61 -28.55
N ALA A 19 2.39 1.61 -27.29
CA ALA A 19 2.20 2.71 -26.34
C ALA A 19 3.24 2.64 -25.22
N HIS A 20 3.33 3.69 -24.41
CA HIS A 20 4.05 3.66 -23.13
C HIS A 20 3.07 4.01 -22.01
N LYS A 21 2.93 3.10 -21.03
CA LYS A 21 2.30 3.44 -19.76
C LYS A 21 3.28 4.29 -18.96
N THR A 22 2.75 5.27 -18.24
CA THR A 22 3.56 6.08 -17.32
C THR A 22 3.20 5.68 -15.90
N ALA A 23 4.22 5.50 -15.06
CA ALA A 23 4.06 5.32 -13.63
C ALA A 23 4.91 6.37 -12.90
N TYR A 24 4.38 6.92 -11.80
CA TYR A 24 5.07 7.91 -10.97
C TYR A 24 5.32 7.28 -9.61
N PHE A 25 6.59 7.20 -9.22
CA PHE A 25 6.99 6.62 -7.95
C PHE A 25 7.60 7.68 -7.05
N GLY A 26 7.42 7.54 -5.74
CA GLY A 26 8.08 8.39 -4.76
C GLY A 26 8.40 7.61 -3.51
N GLU A 27 9.35 8.12 -2.73
CA GLU A 27 9.70 7.55 -1.43
C GLU A 27 8.86 8.21 -0.33
N VAL A 28 8.31 7.37 0.55
CA VAL A 28 7.55 7.78 1.74
C VAL A 28 8.02 7.02 2.96
N PHE A 29 7.82 7.60 4.13
CA PHE A 29 8.22 7.04 5.41
C PHE A 29 6.97 6.81 6.28
N VAL A 30 6.80 5.59 6.77
CA VAL A 30 5.58 5.19 7.50
C VAL A 30 5.92 4.74 8.92
N GLY A 31 5.20 5.28 9.90
CA GLY A 31 5.35 4.93 11.31
C GLY A 31 6.33 5.79 12.10
N ARG A 32 6.24 5.67 13.44
CA ARG A 32 7.08 6.33 14.45
C ARG A 32 7.29 5.41 15.68
N PRO A 33 8.37 5.61 16.47
CA PRO A 33 9.45 6.58 16.27
C PRO A 33 10.36 6.24 15.09
N ASP A 34 10.52 4.94 14.81
CA ASP A 34 11.32 4.44 13.70
C ASP A 34 10.47 4.34 12.43
N ALA A 35 10.89 5.07 11.41
CA ALA A 35 10.18 5.13 10.14
C ALA A 35 10.56 3.96 9.22
N GLN A 36 9.55 3.37 8.59
CA GLN A 36 9.71 2.31 7.59
C GLN A 36 9.65 2.92 6.18
N PRO A 37 10.71 2.81 5.35
CA PRO A 37 10.78 3.48 4.05
C PRO A 37 10.08 2.67 2.94
N PHE A 38 9.23 3.28 2.12
CA PHE A 38 8.57 2.62 0.99
C PHE A 38 8.71 3.43 -0.29
N THR A 39 8.95 2.75 -1.40
CA THR A 39 8.71 3.31 -2.73
C THR A 39 7.29 2.98 -3.13
N VAL A 40 6.47 3.99 -3.36
CA VAL A 40 5.04 3.83 -3.64
C VAL A 40 4.69 4.38 -5.02
N LEU A 41 3.71 3.72 -5.66
CA LEU A 41 3.11 4.20 -6.90
C LEU A 41 2.06 5.27 -6.56
N PHE A 42 2.19 6.45 -7.16
CA PHE A 42 1.18 7.50 -7.07
C PHE A 42 0.13 7.29 -8.15
N ASP A 43 -1.03 6.78 -7.72
CA ASP A 43 -2.19 6.52 -8.58
C ASP A 43 -3.29 7.54 -8.30
N THR A 44 -3.60 8.39 -9.28
CA THR A 44 -4.67 9.40 -9.16
C THR A 44 -6.08 8.81 -9.26
N GLY A 45 -6.19 7.54 -9.62
CA GLY A 45 -7.46 6.82 -9.75
C GLY A 45 -7.96 6.17 -8.46
N SER A 46 -7.17 6.17 -7.39
CA SER A 46 -7.51 5.54 -6.11
C SER A 46 -7.44 6.52 -4.93
N GLY A 47 -8.26 6.26 -3.90
CA GLY A 47 -8.31 7.06 -2.67
C GLY A 47 -7.62 6.42 -1.46
N HIS A 48 -7.10 5.20 -1.62
CA HIS A 48 -6.50 4.42 -0.54
C HIS A 48 -4.98 4.40 -0.65
N PHE A 49 -4.30 4.47 0.49
CA PHE A 49 -2.88 4.15 0.60
C PHE A 49 -2.72 2.70 1.04
N ILE A 50 -2.07 1.88 0.22
CA ILE A 50 -1.99 0.43 0.43
C ILE A 50 -0.52 0.02 0.49
N LEU A 51 -0.17 -0.70 1.55
CA LEU A 51 1.13 -1.32 1.72
C LEU A 51 0.98 -2.83 1.97
N PRO A 52 1.92 -3.66 1.47
CA PRO A 52 1.97 -5.07 1.84
C PRO A 52 2.20 -5.21 3.35
N SER A 53 1.35 -5.96 4.06
CA SER A 53 1.55 -6.24 5.49
C SER A 53 2.73 -7.19 5.71
N ALA A 54 3.45 -7.06 6.83
CA ALA A 54 4.45 -8.03 7.28
C ALA A 54 3.87 -9.45 7.45
N ALA A 55 2.58 -9.55 7.77
CA ALA A 55 1.85 -10.80 7.85
C ALA A 55 1.51 -11.41 6.47
N CYS A 56 1.68 -10.66 5.37
CA CYS A 56 1.44 -11.20 4.03
C CYS A 56 2.55 -12.18 3.64
N GLY A 57 2.16 -13.44 3.43
CA GLY A 57 3.05 -14.55 3.08
C GLY A 57 3.07 -14.91 1.58
N SER A 58 2.40 -14.15 0.71
CA SER A 58 2.39 -14.45 -0.72
C SER A 58 3.75 -14.13 -1.37
N ASP A 59 4.07 -14.84 -2.46
CA ASP A 59 5.29 -14.59 -3.25
C ASP A 59 5.35 -13.15 -3.80
N ALA A 60 4.18 -12.54 -4.05
CA ALA A 60 4.10 -11.15 -4.46
C ALA A 60 4.56 -10.21 -3.33
N CYS A 61 4.09 -10.43 -2.10
CA CYS A 61 4.51 -9.65 -0.94
C CYS A 61 5.99 -9.85 -0.60
N ALA A 62 6.53 -11.06 -0.78
CA ALA A 62 7.95 -11.36 -0.51
C ALA A 62 8.93 -10.58 -1.39
N LYS A 63 8.49 -10.12 -2.57
CA LYS A 63 9.29 -9.30 -3.50
C LYS A 63 9.30 -7.81 -3.14
N HIS A 64 8.49 -7.39 -2.17
CA HIS A 64 8.34 -5.99 -1.78
C HIS A 64 8.68 -5.81 -0.31
N ARG A 65 9.03 -4.59 0.08
CA ARG A 65 9.10 -4.25 1.50
C ARG A 65 7.68 -4.32 2.08
N ARG A 66 7.59 -4.85 3.30
CA ARG A 66 6.35 -5.04 4.01
C ARG A 66 6.29 -4.13 5.22
N TYR A 67 5.11 -3.59 5.48
CA TYR A 67 4.80 -2.76 6.63
C TYR A 67 4.59 -3.62 7.87
N ASP A 68 5.46 -3.41 8.85
CA ASP A 68 5.36 -4.00 10.18
C ASP A 68 4.60 -3.05 11.11
N ARG A 69 3.31 -3.32 11.29
CA ARG A 69 2.46 -2.57 12.23
C ARG A 69 2.99 -2.62 13.66
N ALA A 70 3.58 -3.74 14.08
CA ALA A 70 4.01 -3.94 15.47
C ALA A 70 5.28 -3.14 15.79
N ALA A 71 6.08 -2.81 14.76
CA ALA A 71 7.25 -1.95 14.88
C ALA A 71 6.91 -0.45 15.02
N SER A 72 5.65 -0.05 14.79
CA SER A 72 5.23 1.36 14.88
C SER A 72 4.35 1.63 16.10
N ALA A 73 4.77 2.55 16.95
CA ALA A 73 4.03 3.00 18.12
C ALA A 73 2.89 3.97 17.76
N SER A 74 2.92 4.61 16.59
CA SER A 74 1.87 5.51 16.12
C SER A 74 0.71 4.81 15.41
N ALA A 75 0.87 3.52 15.06
CA ALA A 75 -0.18 2.75 14.41
C ALA A 75 -1.37 2.46 15.32
N GLN A 76 -2.56 2.72 14.80
CA GLN A 76 -3.84 2.38 15.41
C GLN A 76 -4.63 1.51 14.46
N ASP A 77 -5.03 0.33 14.91
CA ASP A 77 -5.96 -0.51 14.16
C ASP A 77 -7.35 0.13 14.22
N ILE A 78 -7.93 0.35 13.04
CA ILE A 78 -9.22 1.04 12.87
C ILE A 78 -10.16 0.19 12.01
N ASN A 79 -11.45 0.47 12.15
CA ASN A 79 -12.52 -0.05 11.32
C ASN A 79 -12.72 0.80 10.06
N HIS A 80 -13.56 0.35 9.13
CA HIS A 80 -13.81 1.04 7.87
C HIS A 80 -14.44 2.43 8.05
N ASP A 81 -15.12 2.66 9.18
CA ASP A 81 -15.70 3.95 9.59
C ASP A 81 -14.67 4.90 10.25
N GLY A 82 -13.44 4.43 10.44
CA GLY A 82 -12.36 5.18 11.12
C GLY A 82 -12.41 5.12 12.64
N GLY A 83 -13.37 4.41 13.23
CA GLY A 83 -13.42 4.07 14.65
C GLY A 83 -12.25 3.16 15.05
N ALA A 84 -11.80 3.25 16.29
CA ALA A 84 -10.81 2.32 16.80
C ALA A 84 -11.44 0.93 16.94
N VAL A 85 -10.67 -0.13 16.65
CA VAL A 85 -11.12 -1.51 16.88
C VAL A 85 -11.40 -1.70 18.37
N GLY A 86 -12.65 -2.01 18.72
CA GLY A 86 -13.11 -2.11 20.10
C GLY A 86 -12.49 -3.30 20.84
N ALA A 87 -12.24 -3.13 22.14
CA ALA A 87 -11.66 -4.16 22.99
C ALA A 87 -12.58 -5.38 23.23
N GLU A 88 -13.88 -5.25 22.96
CA GLU A 88 -14.88 -6.25 23.36
C GLU A 88 -15.15 -7.31 22.28
N ASP A 89 -15.04 -6.96 20.99
CA ASP A 89 -15.27 -7.91 19.88
C ASP A 89 -13.97 -8.31 19.14
N GLY A 90 -12.90 -7.50 19.24
CA GLY A 90 -11.54 -7.83 18.77
C GLY A 90 -11.36 -8.09 17.27
N GLU A 91 -12.44 -8.24 16.51
CA GLU A 91 -12.41 -8.45 15.07
C GLU A 91 -12.18 -7.13 14.35
N ARG A 92 -11.26 -7.16 13.38
CA ARG A 92 -10.92 -6.02 12.54
C ARG A 92 -11.73 -6.12 11.27
N ASP A 93 -12.24 -4.99 10.80
CA ASP A 93 -12.83 -4.93 9.47
C ASP A 93 -11.81 -5.31 8.40
N GLU A 94 -12.19 -6.27 7.57
CA GLU A 94 -11.46 -6.64 6.36
C GLU A 94 -12.03 -5.90 5.16
N VAL A 95 -11.15 -5.40 4.29
CA VAL A 95 -11.51 -4.79 3.02
C VAL A 95 -10.93 -5.61 1.88
N SER A 96 -11.77 -5.89 0.89
CA SER A 96 -11.35 -6.36 -0.41
C SER A 96 -11.23 -5.19 -1.37
N VAL A 97 -10.09 -5.10 -2.05
CA VAL A 97 -9.88 -4.17 -3.15
C VAL A 97 -9.57 -4.97 -4.42
N VAL A 98 -10.43 -4.81 -5.43
CA VAL A 98 -10.30 -5.49 -6.72
C VAL A 98 -9.64 -4.55 -7.73
N TYR A 99 -8.53 -4.99 -8.30
CA TYR A 99 -7.76 -4.26 -9.32
C TYR A 99 -7.65 -5.08 -10.59
N GLY A 100 -8.48 -4.77 -11.60
CA GLY A 100 -8.38 -5.32 -12.96
C GLY A 100 -8.44 -6.84 -13.03
N THR A 101 -7.28 -7.50 -12.87
CA THR A 101 -7.09 -8.95 -12.96
C THR A 101 -6.87 -9.64 -11.62
N GLY A 102 -6.95 -8.94 -10.49
CA GLY A 102 -6.70 -9.51 -9.17
C GLY A 102 -7.44 -8.81 -8.03
N GLU A 103 -7.32 -9.39 -6.85
CA GLU A 103 -7.96 -8.95 -5.61
C GLU A 103 -6.92 -8.93 -4.50
N VAL A 104 -6.98 -7.91 -3.65
CA VAL A 104 -6.19 -7.84 -2.42
C VAL A 104 -7.13 -7.71 -1.23
N LEU A 105 -6.88 -8.53 -0.21
CA LEU A 105 -7.53 -8.44 1.09
C LEU A 105 -6.60 -7.73 2.07
N GLY A 106 -7.17 -6.93 2.96
CA GLY A 106 -6.40 -6.20 3.95
C GLY A 106 -7.27 -5.65 5.06
N HIS A 107 -6.62 -4.99 6.01
CA HIS A 107 -7.27 -4.36 7.14
C HIS A 107 -6.89 -2.90 7.21
N PHE A 108 -7.76 -2.07 7.78
CA PHE A 108 -7.46 -0.65 7.95
C PHE A 108 -6.51 -0.41 9.13
N VAL A 109 -5.59 0.54 8.93
CA VAL A 109 -4.66 1.04 9.94
C VAL A 109 -4.56 2.55 9.76
N ARG A 110 -4.73 3.29 10.86
CA ARG A 110 -4.36 4.70 10.93
C ARG A 110 -2.88 4.79 11.27
N GLU A 111 -2.14 5.52 10.45
CA GLU A 111 -0.70 5.67 10.62
C GLU A 111 -0.23 7.07 10.15
N GLN A 112 0.91 7.50 10.69
CA GLN A 112 1.64 8.68 10.27
C GLN A 112 2.53 8.36 9.06
N ILE A 113 2.39 9.18 8.02
CA ILE A 113 3.15 9.09 6.77
C ILE A 113 3.89 10.42 6.58
N CYS A 114 5.16 10.37 6.19
CA CYS A 114 6.04 11.53 5.96
C CYS A 114 6.72 11.45 4.59
#